data_AF-A0A9D4GXC4-F1
#
_entry.id   AF-A0A9D4GXC4-F1
#
_cell.length_a   1.000
_cell.length_b   1.000
_cell.length_c   1.000
_cell.angle_alpha   90.00
_cell.angle_beta   90.00
_cell.angle_gamma   90.00
#
_symmetry.space_group_name_H-M   'P 1'
#
loop_
_entity.id
_entity.type
_entity.pdbx_description
1 polymer ?
#
loop_
_entity_poly.entity_id
_entity_poly.type
_entity_poly.pdbx_seq_one_letter_code
_entity_poly.pdbx_strand_id
1 'polypeptide(L)' 'MKRDFYRKCSLPNIVDAIDGTLVPIVAPSEHEEVFVCRKGYHALNCQAVSSSDLK' A
#
# COMPACT_ATOMS: atom_id res chain seq x y z
N MET A 1 10.32 -14.39 -11.89
CA MET A 1 10.54 -14.12 -10.44
C MET A 1 11.98 -13.65 -10.18
N LYS A 2 12.17 -12.54 -9.46
CA LYS A 2 13.38 -11.67 -9.37
C LYS A 2 13.83 -10.97 -10.66
N ARG A 3 14.05 -11.70 -11.75
CA ARG A 3 14.56 -11.10 -13.00
C ARG A 3 13.55 -10.16 -13.67
N ASP A 4 12.26 -10.40 -13.52
CA ASP A 4 11.23 -9.63 -14.22
C ASP A 4 11.03 -8.25 -13.61
N PHE A 5 11.07 -8.14 -12.27
CA PHE A 5 11.15 -6.84 -11.61
C PHE A 5 12.44 -6.08 -11.97
N TYR A 6 13.58 -6.76 -12.04
CA TYR A 6 14.81 -6.13 -12.49
C TYR A 6 14.70 -5.63 -13.95
N ARG A 7 14.06 -6.40 -14.84
CA ARG A 7 13.82 -5.98 -16.23
C ARG A 7 12.88 -4.77 -16.33
N LYS A 8 11.86 -4.68 -15.47
CA LYS A 8 10.87 -3.60 -15.48
C LYS A 8 11.33 -2.32 -14.76
N CYS A 9 12.02 -2.48 -13.64
CA CYS A 9 12.29 -1.38 -12.69
C CYS A 9 13.80 -1.21 -12.39
N SER A 10 14.67 -2.07 -12.91
CA SER A 10 16.14 -2.08 -12.64
C SER A 10 16.53 -2.22 -11.16
N LEU A 11 15.60 -2.67 -10.32
CA LEU A 11 15.84 -2.95 -8.90
C LEU A 11 16.24 -4.42 -8.70
N PRO A 12 17.45 -4.69 -8.17
CA PRO A 12 17.89 -6.06 -7.97
C PRO A 12 17.17 -6.72 -6.77
N ASN A 13 17.00 -8.04 -6.85
CA ASN A 13 16.51 -8.88 -5.75
C ASN A 13 15.06 -8.60 -5.27
N ILE A 14 14.27 -7.82 -6.00
CA ILE A 14 12.85 -7.63 -5.71
C ILE A 14 12.06 -8.90 -6.05
N VAL A 15 11.27 -9.38 -5.08
CA VAL A 15 10.34 -10.51 -5.28
C VAL A 15 8.98 -9.96 -5.67
N ASP A 16 8.41 -9.10 -4.82
CA ASP A 16 7.13 -8.40 -4.99
C ASP A 16 7.22 -6.99 -4.42
N ALA A 17 6.26 -6.14 -4.79
CA ALA A 17 6.09 -4.80 -4.23
C ALA A 17 4.85 -4.75 -3.33
N ILE A 18 4.92 -3.97 -2.26
CA ILE A 18 3.81 -3.68 -1.37
C ILE A 18 3.58 -2.17 -1.37
N ASP A 19 2.34 -1.76 -1.63
CA ASP A 19 1.89 -0.39 -1.43
C ASP A 19 1.02 -0.32 -0.17
N GLY A 20 1.31 0.64 0.70
CA GLY A 20 0.57 0.92 1.94
C GLY A 20 -0.04 2.31 1.86
N THR A 21 -1.17 2.40 1.16
CA THR A 21 -1.83 3.67 0.89
C THR A 21 -2.82 4.00 2.01
N LEU A 22 -2.71 5.21 2.56
CA LEU A 22 -3.71 5.79 3.45
C LEU A 22 -4.84 6.36 2.60
N VAL A 23 -5.96 5.64 2.52
CA VAL A 23 -7.16 6.04 1.78
C VAL A 23 -8.02 6.93 2.68
N PRO A 24 -8.22 8.22 2.35
CA PRO A 24 -9.07 9.09 3.15
C PRO A 24 -10.50 8.57 3.24
N ILE A 25 -11.10 8.65 4.42
CA ILE A 25 -12.50 8.28 4.65
C ILE A 25 -13.24 9.42 5.35
N VAL A 26 -14.57 9.37 5.30
CA VAL A 26 -15.40 10.13 6.24
C VAL A 26 -15.23 9.51 7.62
N ALA A 27 -15.05 10.35 8.64
CA ALA A 27 -14.92 9.92 10.03
C ALA A 27 -16.10 9.00 10.42
N PRO A 28 -15.84 7.78 10.91
CA PRO A 28 -16.88 6.92 11.46
C PRO A 28 -17.48 7.52 12.74
N SER A 29 -18.72 7.16 13.06
CA SER A 29 -19.38 7.62 14.30
C SER A 29 -18.94 6.84 15.55
N GLU A 30 -18.44 5.62 15.37
CA GLU A 30 -17.96 4.75 16.43
C GLU A 30 -16.44 4.56 16.31
N HIS A 31 -15.73 4.68 17.43
CA HIS A 31 -14.28 4.52 17.50
C HIS A 31 -13.51 5.37 16.46
N GLU A 32 -13.98 6.57 16.18
CA GLU A 32 -13.40 7.52 15.21
C GLU A 32 -11.88 7.66 15.36
N GLU A 33 -11.40 7.63 16.61
CA GLU A 33 -10.01 7.84 16.98
C GLU A 33 -9.08 6.77 16.40
N VAL A 34 -9.58 5.56 16.14
CA VAL A 34 -8.76 4.47 15.57
C VAL A 34 -8.53 4.63 14.07
N PHE A 35 -9.28 5.53 13.42
CA PHE A 35 -9.13 5.84 12.00
C PHE A 35 -8.26 7.08 11.76
N VAL A 36 -7.82 7.78 12.81
CA VAL A 36 -6.90 8.92 12.67
C VAL A 36 -5.50 8.40 12.34
N CYS A 37 -5.03 8.67 11.12
CA CYS A 37 -3.70 8.25 10.70
C CYS A 37 -2.60 9.18 11.24
N ARG A 38 -1.32 8.79 11.10
CA ARG A 38 -0.15 9.61 11.48
C ARG A 38 -0.10 11.01 10.81
N LYS A 39 -0.87 11.22 9.74
CA LYS A 39 -0.96 12.51 9.03
C LYS A 39 -2.09 13.42 9.57
N GLY A 40 -2.83 12.99 10.58
CA GLY A 40 -3.84 13.82 11.27
C GLY A 40 -5.20 13.89 10.58
N TYR A 41 -5.54 12.93 9.72
CA TYR A 41 -6.86 12.80 9.09
C TYR A 41 -7.35 11.35 9.14
N HIS A 42 -8.66 11.14 8.93
CA HIS A 42 -9.28 9.81 8.92
C HIS A 42 -8.91 9.04 7.66
N ALA A 43 -8.32 7.86 7.83
CA ALA A 43 -7.94 7.01 6.73
C ALA A 43 -7.99 5.53 7.08
N LEU A 44 -8.24 4.72 6.06
CA LEU A 44 -7.95 3.29 6.09
C LEU A 44 -6.55 3.04 5.53
N ASN A 45 -5.79 2.18 6.19
CA ASN A 45 -4.56 1.65 5.61
C ASN A 45 -4.92 0.52 4.64
N CYS A 46 -4.83 0.80 3.34
CA CYS A 46 -5.03 -0.18 2.29
C CYS A 46 -3.67 -0.74 1.85
N GLN A 47 -3.52 -2.06 1.94
CA GLN A 47 -2.31 -2.74 1.49
C GLN A 47 -2.56 -3.48 0.18
N ALA A 48 -1.88 -3.08 -0.89
CA ALA A 48 -1.87 -3.79 -2.16
C ALA A 48 -0.54 -4.51 -2.35
N VAL A 49 -0.60 -5.74 -2.88
CA VAL A 49 0.58 -6.52 -3.25
C VAL A 49 0.63 -6.62 -4.77
N SER A 50 1.79 -6.28 -5.35
CA SER A 50 2.02 -6.38 -6.79
C SER A 50 3.20 -7.29 -7.07
N SER A 51 2.93 -8.35 -7.84
CA SER A 51 3.96 -9.20 -8.43
C SER A 51 4.34 -8.74 -9.83
N SER A 52 5.48 -9.21 -10.34
CA SER A 52 5.99 -8.80 -11.66
C SER A 52 5.10 -9.21 -12.83
N ASP A 53 4.18 -10.14 -12.61
CA ASP A 53 3.24 -10.74 -13.56
C ASP A 53 1.78 -10.33 -13.30
N LEU A 54 1.54 -9.45 -12.33
CA LEU A 54 0.22 -8.85 -12.12
C LEU A 54 -0.22 -8.13 -13.41
N LYS A 55 -1.42 -8.47 -13.91
CA LYS A 55 -1.98 -8.00 -15.19
C LYS A 55 -2.75 -6.69 -15.03
#